data_AF-A0ABD5SH95-F1
#
_entry.id   AF-A0ABD5SH95-F1
#
_cell.length_a   1.000
_cell.length_b   1.000
_cell.length_c   1.000
_cell.angle_alpha   90.00
_cell.angle_beta   90.00
_cell.angle_gamma   90.00
#
_symmetry.space_group_name_H-M   'P 1'
#
loop_
_entity.id
_entity.type
_entity.pdbx_description
1 polymer ?
#
loop_
_entity_poly.entity_id
_entity_poly.type
_entity_poly.pdbx_seq_one_letter_code
_entity_poly.pdbx_strand_id
1 'polypeptide(L)'
;PLAGGRVREVEPVVDAAATHDTTPEAVALAWALSKEPVVTIPKASSEPHLRANLAAADLVLDSEAVAAIDAIDRELELFPE
;
A
#
# COMPACT_ATOMS: atom_id res chain seq x y z
N PRO A 1 2.88 -5.10 -5.95
CA PRO A 1 2.05 -4.38 -4.95
C PRO A 1 2.48 -2.92 -4.67
N LEU A 2 3.78 -2.61 -4.61
CA LEU A 2 4.27 -1.29 -4.16
C LEU A 2 4.56 -0.27 -5.30
N ALA A 3 4.12 -0.53 -6.53
CA ALA A 3 4.35 0.34 -7.70
C ALA A 3 5.82 0.82 -7.86
N GLY A 4 6.81 -0.07 -7.68
CA GLY A 4 8.23 0.32 -7.74
C GLY A 4 8.69 1.31 -6.66
N GLY A 5 7.94 1.42 -5.55
CA GLY A 5 8.16 2.40 -4.49
C GLY A 5 7.41 3.73 -4.69
N ARG A 6 6.60 3.85 -5.74
CA ARG A 6 5.86 5.09 -6.07
C ARG A 6 4.56 5.27 -5.30
N VAL A 7 4.17 4.31 -4.46
CA VAL A 7 2.99 4.44 -3.57
C VAL A 7 3.09 5.65 -2.63
N ARG A 8 4.31 6.11 -2.32
CA ARG A 8 4.57 7.37 -1.60
C ARG A 8 4.23 8.65 -2.36
N GLU A 9 3.91 8.55 -3.65
CA GLU A 9 3.48 9.65 -4.53
C GLU A 9 1.95 9.62 -4.75
N VAL A 10 1.23 8.73 -4.06
CA VAL A 10 -0.21 8.59 -4.16
C VAL A 10 -0.85 9.24 -2.95
N GLU A 11 -1.43 10.41 -3.14
CA GLU A 11 -1.95 11.27 -2.06
C GLU A 11 -2.90 10.53 -1.09
N PRO A 12 -3.95 9.79 -1.55
CA PRO A 12 -4.78 9.01 -0.63
C PRO A 12 -4.03 7.98 0.22
N VAL A 13 -2.94 7.41 -0.29
CA VAL A 13 -2.10 6.43 0.44
C VAL A 13 -1.22 7.15 1.46
N VAL A 14 -0.69 8.32 1.12
CA VAL A 14 0.12 9.15 2.02
C VAL A 14 -0.71 9.69 3.18
N ASP A 15 -1.92 10.16 2.90
CA ASP A 15 -2.83 10.69 3.93
C ASP A 15 -3.26 9.58 4.89
N ALA A 16 -3.64 8.41 4.37
CA ALA A 16 -3.93 7.24 5.19
C ALA A 16 -2.72 6.82 6.05
N ALA A 17 -1.50 6.90 5.52
CA ALA A 17 -0.30 6.58 6.29
C ALA A 17 -0.10 7.52 7.47
N ALA A 18 -0.37 8.82 7.28
CA ALA A 18 -0.33 9.80 8.35
C ALA A 18 -1.41 9.55 9.42
N THR A 19 -2.65 9.25 9.01
CA THR A 19 -3.76 8.93 9.93
C THR A 19 -3.47 7.70 10.79
N HIS A 20 -2.84 6.69 10.21
CA HIS A 20 -2.55 5.41 10.89
C HIS A 20 -1.15 5.34 11.54
N ASP A 21 -0.39 6.45 11.56
CA ASP A 21 0.99 6.52 12.08
C ASP A 21 1.90 5.41 11.52
N THR A 22 1.89 5.25 10.20
CA THR A 22 2.60 4.18 9.49
C THR A 22 3.21 4.68 8.19
N THR A 23 3.76 3.79 7.36
CA THR A 23 4.36 4.16 6.06
C THR A 23 3.38 3.96 4.90
N PRO A 24 3.51 4.75 3.80
CA PRO A 24 2.71 4.55 2.59
C PRO A 24 2.81 3.12 2.02
N GLU A 25 3.96 2.47 2.15
CA GLU A 25 4.15 1.07 1.73
C GLU A 25 3.30 0.11 2.57
N ALA A 26 3.22 0.32 3.89
CA ALA A 26 2.38 -0.50 4.76
C ALA A 26 0.89 -0.32 4.44
N VAL A 27 0.43 0.91 4.22
CA VAL A 27 -0.94 1.19 3.79
C VAL A 27 -1.25 0.53 2.46
N ALA A 28 -0.38 0.67 1.45
CA ALA A 28 -0.59 0.07 0.14
C ALA A 28 -0.68 -1.46 0.21
N LEU A 29 0.12 -2.10 1.08
CA LEU A 29 0.05 -3.54 1.30
C LEU A 29 -1.22 -3.96 2.05
N ALA A 30 -1.58 -3.27 3.12
CA ALA A 30 -2.79 -3.54 3.90
C ALA A 30 -4.05 -3.40 3.04
N TRP A 31 -4.13 -2.32 2.26
CA TRP A 31 -5.21 -2.11 1.29
C TRP A 31 -5.28 -3.27 0.28
N ALA A 32 -4.16 -3.64 -0.34
CA ALA A 32 -4.15 -4.73 -1.32
C ALA A 32 -4.50 -6.10 -0.69
N LEU A 33 -4.07 -6.37 0.55
CA LEU A 33 -4.41 -7.58 1.31
C LEU A 33 -5.89 -7.62 1.72
N SER A 34 -6.55 -6.47 1.86
CA SER A 34 -8.00 -6.41 2.13
C SER A 34 -8.88 -6.78 0.94
N LYS A 35 -8.31 -6.89 -0.27
CA LYS A 35 -9.05 -7.22 -1.50
C LYS A 35 -9.04 -8.72 -1.74
N GLU A 36 -10.20 -9.26 -2.10
CA GLU A 36 -10.33 -10.66 -2.47
C GLU A 36 -10.37 -10.79 -4.01
N PRO A 37 -9.66 -11.76 -4.62
CA PRO A 37 -8.77 -12.76 -4.05
C PRO A 37 -7.27 -12.37 -4.17
N VAL A 38 -6.87 -11.20 -3.65
CA VAL A 38 -5.52 -10.66 -3.86
C VAL A 38 -4.52 -11.20 -2.83
N VAL A 39 -3.35 -11.64 -3.30
CA VAL A 39 -2.19 -11.97 -2.45
C VAL A 39 -1.02 -11.08 -2.85
N THR A 40 -0.37 -10.45 -1.88
CA THR A 40 0.77 -9.55 -2.13
C THR A 40 2.10 -10.28 -1.97
N ILE A 41 3.06 -10.01 -2.88
CA ILE A 41 4.44 -10.51 -2.79
C ILE A 41 5.39 -9.30 -2.87
N PRO A 42 5.56 -8.52 -1.79
CA PRO A 42 6.44 -7.36 -1.79
C PRO A 42 7.92 -7.75 -1.72
N LYS A 43 8.76 -7.01 -2.45
CA LYS A 43 10.22 -7.13 -2.35
C LYS A 43 10.77 -6.15 -1.32
N ALA A 44 11.71 -6.61 -0.50
CA ALA A 44 12.56 -5.75 0.33
C ALA A 44 14.03 -6.18 0.20
N SER A 45 14.95 -5.21 0.30
CA SER A 45 16.41 -5.45 0.25
C SER A 45 17.11 -5.08 1.56
N SER A 46 16.33 -4.77 2.60
CA SER A 46 16.81 -4.42 3.93
C SER A 46 15.90 -5.06 4.98
N GLU A 47 16.46 -5.40 6.13
CA GLU A 47 15.69 -5.94 7.25
C GLU A 47 14.57 -4.99 7.73
N PRO A 48 14.78 -3.67 7.83
CA PRO A 48 13.70 -2.75 8.20
C PRO A 48 12.50 -2.81 7.25
N HIS A 49 12.74 -2.85 5.94
CA HIS A 49 11.65 -2.97 4.96
C HIS A 49 10.97 -4.34 5.01
N LEU A 50 11.72 -5.42 5.28
CA LEU A 50 11.12 -6.75 5.49
C LEU A 50 10.15 -6.74 6.68
N ARG A 51 10.57 -6.16 7.81
CA ARG A 51 9.73 -6.05 9.01
C ARG A 51 8.50 -5.18 8.78
N ALA A 52 8.65 -4.05 8.09
CA ALA A 52 7.53 -3.16 7.75
C ALA A 52 6.52 -3.86 6.81
N ASN A 53 6.99 -4.53 5.77
CA ASN A 53 6.13 -5.29 4.86
C ASN A 53 5.35 -6.39 5.58
N LEU A 54 5.98 -7.08 6.55
CA LEU A 54 5.33 -8.11 7.34
C LEU A 54 4.25 -7.53 8.26
N ALA A 55 4.57 -6.45 8.98
CA ALA A 55 3.63 -5.78 9.88
C ALA A 55 2.40 -5.21 9.17
N ALA A 56 2.50 -4.92 7.87
CA ALA A 56 1.37 -4.44 7.07
C ALA A 56 0.20 -5.44 6.99
N ALA A 57 0.44 -6.73 7.22
CA ALA A 57 -0.62 -7.74 7.25
C ALA A 57 -1.55 -7.60 8.48
N ASP A 58 -1.06 -6.98 9.55
CA ASP A 58 -1.82 -6.74 10.78
C ASP A 58 -2.44 -5.34 10.82
N LEU A 59 -2.15 -4.49 9.82
CA LEU A 59 -2.68 -3.14 9.73
C LEU A 59 -4.13 -3.17 9.22
N VAL A 60 -5.05 -2.67 10.04
CA VAL A 60 -6.46 -2.49 9.68
C VAL A 60 -6.67 -1.03 9.30
N LEU A 61 -6.95 -0.78 8.02
CA LEU A 61 -7.33 0.54 7.53
C LEU A 61 -8.79 0.83 7.89
N ASP A 62 -9.09 2.09 8.19
CA ASP A 62 -10.47 2.51 8.32
C ASP A 62 -11.18 2.55 6.96
N SER A 63 -12.51 2.60 6.99
CA SER A 63 -13.32 2.58 5.77
C SER A 63 -13.13 3.81 4.90
N GLU A 64 -12.75 4.95 5.49
CA GLU A 64 -12.54 6.20 4.76
C GLU A 64 -11.24 6.12 3.93
N ALA A 65 -10.16 5.64 4.53
CA ALA A 65 -8.90 5.37 3.86
C ALA A 65 -9.08 4.35 2.72
N VAL A 66 -9.78 3.24 2.96
CA VAL A 66 -10.07 2.24 1.92
C VAL A 66 -10.86 2.86 0.77
N ALA A 67 -11.93 3.60 1.07
CA ALA A 67 -12.75 4.24 0.05
C ALA A 67 -11.98 5.30 -0.76
N ALA A 68 -11.10 6.07 -0.11
CA ALA A 68 -10.29 7.08 -0.77
C ALA A 68 -9.27 6.45 -1.74
N ILE A 69 -8.65 5.33 -1.36
CA ILE A 69 -7.73 4.58 -2.23
C ILE A 69 -8.51 3.90 -3.37
N ASP A 70 -9.70 3.36 -3.11
CA ASP A 70 -10.56 2.74 -4.13
C ASP A 70 -11.06 3.73 -5.18
N ALA A 71 -11.19 5.01 -4.83
CA ALA A 71 -11.67 6.07 -5.71
C ALA A 71 -10.61 6.55 -6.72
N ILE A 72 -9.38 6.04 -6.66
CA ILE A 72 -8.32 6.39 -7.62
C ILE A 72 -8.68 5.81 -9.00
N ASP A 73 -8.88 6.69 -9.98
CA ASP A 73 -9.35 6.35 -11.34
C ASP A 73 -8.22 6.32 -12.40
N ARG A 74 -6.99 6.66 -11.99
CA ARG A 74 -5.82 6.68 -12.87
C ARG A 74 -5.11 5.33 -12.89
N GLU A 75 -4.67 4.92 -14.07
CA GLU A 75 -3.85 3.73 -14.29
C GLU A 75 -2.47 4.12 -14.81
N LEU A 76 -1.43 3.40 -14.35
CA LEU A 76 -0.07 3.60 -14.81
C LEU A 76 0.67 2.26 -14.89
N GLU A 77 1.07 1.90 -16.10
CA GLU A 77 1.90 0.72 -16.36
C GLU A 77 3.39 1.10 -16.27
N LEU A 78 4.13 0.46 -15.36
CA LEU A 78 5.54 0.77 -15.12
C LEU A 78 6.48 0.05 -16.10
N PHE A 79 6.03 -1.07 -16.65
CA PHE A 79 6.81 -1.92 -17.55
C PHE A 79 5.91 -2.31 -18.74
N PRO A 80 5.62 -1.38 -19.66
CA PRO A 80 4.83 -1.66 -20.84
C PRO A 80 5.56 -2.63 -21.78
N GLU A 81 4.81 -3.43 -22.53
CA GLU A 81 5.34 -4.36 -23.56
C GLU A 81 6.01 -3.65 -24.74
#